data_AF-A0A535TBS0-F1
#
_entry.id   AF-A0A535TBS0-F1
#
_cell.length_a   1.000
_cell.length_b   1.000
_cell.length_c   1.000
_cell.angle_alpha   90.00
_cell.angle_beta   90.00
_cell.angle_gamma   90.00
#
_symmetry.space_group_name_H-M   'P 1'
#
loop_
_entity.id
_entity.type
_entity.pdbx_description
1 polymer ?
#
loop_
_entity_poly.entity_id
_entity_poly.type
_entity_poly.pdbx_seq_one_letter_code
_entity_poly.pdbx_strand_id
1 'polypeptide(L)'
;MDLVDRELRPLESHGRTDGGQSRGRALEAAAGRVSGPRHRPRRRRAAEGIHRTAKERARSLKDFLDELGSEEPVPAGGSVAAAAVAMAAGLVEKVARLSTAQMIGAAAIRKRAASVRMAAAAYIESDALAYRDYMAALRAARGRNAAERERILRPAFGGIVSEPLKVARVAAEVADMGAELASHGKPAVRSDAMVAVHLAAAAAQASAATLAANLARSPDDAKLGEVRRLASAATERARKLSAPGPAGGRGRGRARSAGRNRCRRCCKCRTSGSRPTRWRGCAARTPRARSRRGAPRCRAATRRRRVPSCRRPTAGSWPP
;
A
#
# COMPACT_ATOMS: atom_id res chain seq x y z
N MET A 1 10.67 48.28 0.55
CA MET A 1 11.79 49.17 0.85
C MET A 1 13.05 48.34 1.03
N ASP A 2 13.73 47.81 0.04
CA ASP A 2 13.57 47.51 -1.38
C ASP A 2 14.85 46.72 -1.70
N LEU A 3 14.80 45.88 -2.75
CA LEU A 3 15.90 45.46 -3.63
C LEU A 3 15.58 44.08 -4.20
N VAL A 4 14.63 44.10 -5.13
CA VAL A 4 14.52 43.13 -6.21
C VAL A 4 14.87 43.91 -7.46
N ASP A 5 15.99 43.59 -8.11
CA ASP A 5 16.10 43.52 -9.57
C ASP A 5 17.55 43.23 -9.96
N ARG A 6 17.76 42.09 -10.63
CA ARG A 6 19.00 41.81 -11.35
C ARG A 6 18.64 41.29 -12.74
N GLU A 7 19.14 42.03 -13.71
CA GLU A 7 18.92 41.97 -15.15
C GLU A 7 19.07 40.58 -15.78
N LEU A 8 18.18 40.27 -16.71
CA LEU A 8 18.39 39.32 -17.79
C LEU A 8 18.06 40.01 -19.13
N ARG A 9 19.09 40.34 -19.90
CA ARG A 9 18.99 40.73 -21.32
C ARG A 9 19.01 39.47 -22.20
N PRO A 10 18.16 39.33 -23.21
CA PRO A 10 18.35 38.38 -24.30
C PRO A 10 19.12 39.03 -25.47
N LEU A 11 20.11 38.32 -26.00
CA LEU A 11 20.76 38.63 -27.27
C LEU A 11 19.91 38.08 -28.42
N GLU A 12 19.41 38.97 -29.26
CA GLU A 12 18.91 38.65 -30.59
C GLU A 12 20.09 38.35 -31.53
N SER A 13 19.92 37.38 -32.43
CA SER A 13 20.74 37.30 -33.65
C SER A 13 19.83 37.07 -34.85
N HIS A 14 19.81 38.08 -35.71
CA HIS A 14 19.18 38.10 -37.01
C HIS A 14 20.14 37.51 -38.05
N GLY A 15 19.66 36.56 -38.86
CA GLY A 15 20.33 36.07 -40.05
C GLY A 15 19.31 35.88 -41.16
N ARG A 16 19.49 36.60 -42.27
CA ARG A 16 18.58 36.78 -43.40
C ARG A 16 19.13 36.08 -44.65
N THR A 17 18.25 35.77 -45.61
CA THR A 17 18.48 35.40 -47.04
C THR A 17 18.98 33.97 -47.29
N ASP A 18 18.63 33.22 -48.34
CA ASP A 18 18.08 33.59 -49.65
C ASP A 18 17.31 32.44 -50.33
N GLY A 19 16.55 32.77 -51.38
CA GLY A 19 15.58 31.92 -52.06
C GLY A 19 16.10 30.87 -53.05
N GLY A 20 15.15 30.12 -53.64
CA GLY A 20 15.41 29.22 -54.77
C GLY A 20 14.30 28.21 -55.03
N GLN A 21 13.20 28.65 -55.64
CA GLN A 21 12.24 27.77 -56.32
C GLN A 21 12.80 27.33 -57.67
N SER A 22 12.66 26.04 -58.02
CA SER A 22 12.46 25.64 -59.41
C SER A 22 11.66 24.33 -59.50
N ARG A 23 10.79 24.30 -60.52
CA ARG A 23 9.75 23.31 -60.86
C ARG A 23 10.23 22.43 -62.03
N GLY A 24 9.59 21.26 -62.18
CA GLY A 24 9.52 20.43 -63.41
C GLY A 24 10.03 19.00 -63.17
N ARG A 25 9.23 17.93 -63.04
CA ARG A 25 8.36 17.24 -64.05
C ARG A 25 9.05 17.16 -65.42
N ALA A 26 9.13 16.04 -66.13
CA ALA A 26 8.76 14.63 -65.99
C ALA A 26 9.37 13.93 -67.23
N LEU A 27 9.63 12.61 -67.18
CA LEU A 27 9.20 11.64 -68.22
C LEU A 27 9.71 10.21 -67.93
N GLU A 28 8.78 9.29 -68.16
CA GLU A 28 8.85 7.83 -68.01
C GLU A 28 9.52 7.12 -69.20
N ALA A 29 10.04 5.91 -68.94
CA ALA A 29 9.76 4.64 -69.67
C ALA A 29 10.62 3.53 -69.01
N ALA A 30 10.07 2.53 -68.30
CA ALA A 30 9.47 1.27 -68.80
C ALA A 30 10.42 0.46 -69.71
N ALA A 31 10.69 -0.83 -69.57
CA ALA A 31 10.28 -1.88 -68.65
C ALA A 31 11.24 -3.07 -68.81
N GLY A 32 11.51 -3.83 -67.74
CA GLY A 32 12.26 -5.09 -67.81
C GLY A 32 11.89 -5.99 -66.63
N ARG A 33 10.99 -6.95 -66.85
CA ARG A 33 10.58 -7.95 -65.85
C ARG A 33 11.63 -9.08 -65.85
N VAL A 34 12.23 -9.35 -64.69
CA VAL A 34 12.85 -10.65 -64.40
C VAL A 34 12.32 -11.15 -63.06
N SER A 35 11.65 -12.29 -63.14
CA SER A 35 11.03 -13.01 -62.04
C SER A 35 12.10 -13.79 -61.27
N GLY A 36 12.31 -13.47 -59.99
CA GLY A 36 13.21 -14.20 -59.09
C GLY A 36 12.58 -14.51 -57.73
N PRO A 37 13.07 -15.53 -56.99
CA PRO A 37 12.39 -16.09 -55.83
C PRO A 37 12.30 -15.08 -54.67
N ARG A 38 11.10 -14.98 -54.06
CA ARG A 38 10.82 -14.07 -52.94
C ARG A 38 11.54 -14.52 -51.66
N HIS A 39 12.77 -14.07 -51.46
CA HIS A 39 13.40 -14.06 -50.15
C HIS A 39 12.69 -13.01 -49.28
N ARG A 40 11.94 -13.44 -48.26
CA ARG A 40 11.38 -12.53 -47.24
C ARG A 40 12.53 -11.79 -46.56
N PRO A 41 12.64 -10.45 -46.65
CA PRO A 41 13.59 -9.74 -45.81
C PRO A 41 13.11 -9.85 -44.36
N ARG A 42 13.96 -10.43 -43.50
CA ARG A 42 13.84 -10.28 -42.05
C ARG A 42 13.79 -8.78 -41.78
N ARG A 43 12.59 -8.27 -41.45
CA ARG A 43 12.41 -6.90 -40.98
C ARG A 43 13.36 -6.70 -39.81
N ARG A 44 14.43 -5.94 -40.05
CA ARG A 44 15.25 -5.35 -38.99
C ARG A 44 14.29 -4.60 -38.08
N ARG A 45 14.08 -5.08 -36.86
CA ARG A 45 13.53 -4.26 -35.77
C ARG A 45 14.64 -3.32 -35.33
N ALA A 46 14.89 -2.29 -36.14
CA ALA A 46 15.72 -1.16 -35.78
C ALA A 46 14.82 0.08 -35.92
N ALA A 47 14.79 0.88 -34.86
CA ALA A 47 14.06 2.14 -34.71
C ALA A 47 12.55 2.05 -34.41
N GLU A 48 12.20 1.75 -33.16
CA GLU A 48 10.98 2.29 -32.53
C GLU A 48 11.39 3.19 -31.35
N GLY A 49 12.02 4.31 -31.68
CA GLY A 49 12.09 5.46 -30.79
C GLY A 49 10.79 6.25 -30.91
N ILE A 50 9.72 5.79 -30.27
CA ILE A 50 8.45 6.53 -30.23
C ILE A 50 8.40 7.30 -28.91
N HIS A 51 8.24 8.61 -29.00
CA HIS A 51 7.97 9.50 -27.87
C HIS A 51 6.69 9.06 -27.14
N ARG A 52 6.81 8.12 -26.19
CA ARG A 52 5.72 7.79 -25.28
C ARG A 52 5.34 9.04 -24.49
N THR A 53 4.06 9.37 -24.47
CA THR A 53 3.46 10.41 -23.61
C THR A 53 3.72 10.08 -22.13
N ALA A 54 3.66 11.05 -21.23
CA ALA A 54 3.84 10.80 -19.80
C ALA A 54 2.87 9.72 -19.26
N LYS A 55 1.67 9.62 -19.87
CA LYS A 55 0.67 8.58 -19.59
C LYS A 55 1.07 7.19 -20.11
N GLU A 56 1.77 7.10 -21.23
CA GLU A 56 2.31 5.85 -21.79
C GLU A 56 3.66 5.44 -21.14
N ARG A 57 4.31 6.34 -20.41
CA ARG A 57 5.45 6.04 -19.53
C ARG A 57 5.04 5.61 -18.14
N ALA A 58 3.80 5.89 -17.73
CA ALA A 58 3.28 5.45 -16.44
C ALA A 58 3.06 3.94 -16.47
N ARG A 59 3.94 3.21 -15.79
CA ARG A 59 3.81 1.76 -15.60
C ARG A 59 2.50 1.45 -14.87
N SER A 60 1.71 0.48 -15.35
CA SER A 60 0.51 0.07 -14.62
C SER A 60 0.90 -0.73 -13.37
N LEU A 61 0.01 -0.80 -12.38
CA LEU A 61 0.23 -1.65 -11.20
C LEU A 61 0.41 -3.12 -11.60
N LYS A 62 -0.31 -3.59 -12.62
CA LYS A 62 -0.17 -4.94 -13.16
C LYS A 62 1.24 -5.16 -13.68
N ASP A 63 1.75 -4.26 -14.52
CA ASP A 63 3.10 -4.40 -15.10
C ASP A 63 4.17 -4.36 -14.01
N PHE A 64 4.01 -3.52 -12.98
CA PHE A 64 4.92 -3.49 -11.84
C PHE A 64 4.95 -4.83 -11.09
N LEU A 65 3.80 -5.45 -10.86
CA LEU A 65 3.70 -6.73 -10.17
C LEU A 65 4.23 -7.90 -11.02
N ASP A 66 3.99 -7.87 -12.33
CA ASP A 66 4.51 -8.87 -13.27
C ASP A 66 6.05 -8.80 -13.33
N GLU A 67 6.63 -7.61 -13.39
CA GLU A 67 8.09 -7.41 -13.40
C GLU A 67 8.71 -7.79 -12.04
N LEU A 68 8.07 -7.44 -10.93
CA LEU A 68 8.50 -7.82 -9.57
C LEU A 68 8.54 -9.35 -9.37
N GLY A 69 7.65 -10.09 -10.03
CA GLY A 69 7.61 -11.55 -10.00
C GLY A 69 8.51 -12.24 -11.04
N SER A 70 9.26 -11.47 -11.84
CA SER A 70 10.12 -11.99 -12.90
C SER A 70 11.54 -12.31 -12.39
N GLU A 71 12.41 -12.80 -13.29
CA GLU A 71 13.83 -13.03 -13.01
C GLU A 71 14.70 -11.76 -13.08
N GLU A 72 14.10 -10.63 -13.50
CA GLU A 72 14.82 -9.36 -13.59
C GLU A 72 15.23 -8.85 -12.20
N PRO A 73 16.44 -8.27 -12.06
CA PRO A 73 16.98 -7.87 -10.76
C PRO A 73 16.28 -6.67 -10.13
N VAL A 74 15.50 -5.90 -10.92
CA VAL A 74 14.68 -4.78 -10.45
C VAL A 74 13.34 -4.81 -11.18
N PRO A 75 12.23 -4.35 -10.57
CA PRO A 75 12.13 -3.71 -9.25
C PRO A 75 12.41 -4.69 -8.09
N ALA A 76 13.03 -4.19 -7.03
CA ALA A 76 13.43 -4.99 -5.86
C ALA A 76 12.78 -4.45 -4.58
N GLY A 77 13.23 -4.94 -3.41
CA GLY A 77 12.66 -4.58 -2.10
C GLY A 77 12.60 -3.07 -1.82
N GLY A 78 13.58 -2.29 -2.29
CA GLY A 78 13.57 -0.82 -2.15
C GLY A 78 12.44 -0.16 -2.94
N SER A 79 12.24 -0.60 -4.18
CA SER A 79 11.17 -0.14 -5.07
C SER A 79 9.79 -0.48 -4.49
N VAL A 80 9.65 -1.66 -3.87
CA VAL A 80 8.43 -2.07 -3.15
C VAL A 80 8.19 -1.22 -1.90
N ALA A 81 9.23 -0.91 -1.12
CA ALA A 81 9.12 -0.02 0.02
C ALA A 81 8.64 1.38 -0.40
N ALA A 82 9.19 1.93 -1.48
CA ALA A 82 8.74 3.21 -2.05
C ALA A 82 7.26 3.17 -2.50
N ALA A 83 6.86 2.10 -3.19
CA ALA A 83 5.46 1.90 -3.60
C ALA A 83 4.52 1.82 -2.39
N ALA A 84 4.92 1.12 -1.33
CA ALA A 84 4.17 1.05 -0.08
C ALA A 84 3.98 2.43 0.57
N VAL A 85 5.03 3.26 0.60
CA VAL A 85 4.90 4.65 1.08
C VAL A 85 3.95 5.46 0.20
N ALA A 86 4.03 5.35 -1.13
CA ALA A 86 3.14 6.08 -2.02
C ALA A 86 1.66 5.73 -1.77
N MET A 87 1.35 4.44 -1.57
CA MET A 87 0.01 3.97 -1.22
C MET A 87 -0.43 4.49 0.16
N ALA A 88 0.45 4.41 1.18
CA ALA A 88 0.17 4.92 2.52
C ALA A 88 -0.09 6.43 2.52
N ALA A 89 0.72 7.22 1.82
CA ALA A 89 0.52 8.66 1.65
C ALA A 89 -0.79 8.98 0.92
N GLY A 90 -1.18 8.17 -0.06
CA GLY A 90 -2.49 8.27 -0.71
C GLY A 90 -3.66 8.08 0.25
N LEU A 91 -3.56 7.12 1.17
CA LEU A 91 -4.56 6.93 2.23
C LEU A 91 -4.58 8.11 3.21
N VAL A 92 -3.42 8.60 3.67
CA VAL A 92 -3.33 9.80 4.51
C VAL A 92 -3.99 11.00 3.82
N GLU A 93 -3.74 11.23 2.54
CA GLU A 93 -4.38 12.32 1.81
C GLU A 93 -5.90 12.18 1.77
N LYS A 94 -6.41 10.97 1.47
CA LYS A 94 -7.86 10.69 1.46
C LYS A 94 -8.48 10.94 2.83
N VAL A 95 -7.87 10.43 3.89
CA VAL A 95 -8.37 10.58 5.27
C VAL A 95 -8.35 12.06 5.68
N ALA A 96 -7.27 12.77 5.40
CA ALA A 96 -7.15 14.20 5.68
C ALA A 96 -8.23 15.02 4.96
N ARG A 97 -8.50 14.71 3.68
CA ARG A 97 -9.58 15.33 2.90
C ARG A 97 -10.95 15.13 3.55
N LEU A 98 -11.20 13.95 4.10
CA LEU A 98 -12.48 13.60 4.72
C LEU A 98 -12.60 14.08 6.18
N SER A 99 -11.54 14.64 6.75
CA SER A 99 -11.46 15.03 8.16
C SER A 99 -11.40 16.54 8.40
N THR A 100 -11.57 17.36 7.35
CA THR A 100 -11.44 18.83 7.44
C THR A 100 -12.43 19.48 8.41
N ALA A 101 -13.60 18.88 8.63
CA ALA A 101 -14.58 19.37 9.58
C ALA A 101 -14.28 18.97 11.04
N GLN A 102 -13.45 17.95 11.26
CA GLN A 102 -13.16 17.39 12.58
C GLN A 102 -11.81 17.87 13.13
N MET A 103 -10.88 18.23 12.25
CA MET A 103 -9.49 18.46 12.62
C MET A 103 -8.93 19.71 11.95
N ILE A 104 -8.56 20.69 12.77
CA ILE A 104 -7.75 21.83 12.35
C ILE A 104 -6.38 21.31 11.89
N GLY A 105 -5.90 21.77 10.73
CA GLY A 105 -4.64 21.29 10.13
C GLY A 105 -4.80 20.14 9.14
N ALA A 106 -5.98 19.51 9.03
CA ALA A 106 -6.21 18.44 8.04
C ALA A 106 -5.93 18.87 6.59
N ALA A 107 -6.17 20.14 6.24
CA ALA A 107 -5.84 20.68 4.92
C ALA A 107 -4.31 20.72 4.67
N ALA A 108 -3.51 21.06 5.69
CA ALA A 108 -2.06 21.07 5.60
C ALA A 108 -1.51 19.64 5.48
N ILE A 109 -2.01 18.71 6.29
CA ILE A 109 -1.68 17.27 6.19
C ILE A 109 -2.01 16.75 4.80
N ARG A 110 -3.18 17.10 4.25
CA ARG A 110 -3.58 16.71 2.88
C ARG A 110 -2.56 17.17 1.85
N LYS A 111 -2.16 18.46 1.89
CA LYS A 111 -1.17 19.02 0.95
C LYS A 111 0.18 18.31 1.08
N ARG A 112 0.62 18.05 2.31
CA ARG A 112 1.89 17.37 2.55
C ARG A 112 1.87 15.91 2.10
N ALA A 113 0.81 15.17 2.41
CA ALA A 113 0.61 13.79 1.97
C ALA A 113 0.58 13.66 0.43
N ALA A 114 -0.04 14.62 -0.27
CA ALA A 114 -0.01 14.66 -1.73
C ALA A 114 1.41 14.80 -2.29
N SER A 115 2.22 15.69 -1.70
CA SER A 115 3.63 15.89 -2.06
C SER A 115 4.46 14.64 -1.77
N VAL A 116 4.28 14.02 -0.60
CA VAL A 116 4.97 12.77 -0.23
C VAL A 116 4.59 11.63 -1.17
N ARG A 117 3.31 11.49 -1.54
CA ARG A 117 2.88 10.47 -2.52
C ARG A 117 3.62 10.61 -3.84
N MET A 118 3.72 11.83 -4.37
CA MET A 118 4.42 12.09 -5.63
C MET A 118 5.92 11.79 -5.53
N ALA A 119 6.57 12.20 -4.43
CA ALA A 119 7.98 11.91 -4.18
C ALA A 119 8.23 10.40 -4.05
N ALA A 120 7.41 9.69 -3.26
CA ALA A 120 7.52 8.25 -3.07
C ALA A 120 7.30 7.47 -4.38
N ALA A 121 6.38 7.92 -5.24
CA ALA A 121 6.19 7.33 -6.56
C ALA A 121 7.44 7.49 -7.44
N ALA A 122 8.14 8.62 -7.36
CA ALA A 122 9.41 8.82 -8.09
C ALA A 122 10.55 7.94 -7.53
N TYR A 123 10.56 7.67 -6.21
CA TYR A 123 11.55 6.78 -5.60
C TYR A 123 11.46 5.33 -6.07
N ILE A 124 10.32 4.87 -6.58
CA ILE A 124 10.18 3.51 -7.15
C ILE A 124 11.17 3.32 -8.30
N GLU A 125 11.20 4.26 -9.25
CA GLU A 125 12.10 4.20 -10.40
C GLU A 125 13.52 4.61 -10.02
N SER A 126 13.68 5.59 -9.11
CA SER A 126 15.00 6.04 -8.65
C SER A 126 15.79 4.91 -7.97
N ASP A 127 15.12 4.09 -7.14
CA ASP A 127 15.73 2.91 -6.50
C ASP A 127 16.17 1.87 -7.54
N ALA A 128 15.30 1.54 -8.51
CA ALA A 128 15.61 0.62 -9.58
C ALA A 128 16.80 1.10 -10.43
N LEU A 129 16.85 2.39 -10.75
CA LEU A 129 17.95 3.00 -11.50
C LEU A 129 19.25 2.98 -10.70
N ALA A 130 19.23 3.40 -9.43
CA ALA A 130 20.41 3.40 -8.57
C ALA A 130 21.02 2.00 -8.45
N TYR A 131 20.18 0.96 -8.35
CA TYR A 131 20.65 -0.42 -8.34
C TYR A 131 21.25 -0.85 -9.68
N ARG A 132 20.60 -0.52 -10.81
CA ARG A 132 21.12 -0.82 -12.16
C ARG A 132 22.49 -0.17 -12.39
N ASP A 133 22.65 1.09 -12.00
CA ASP A 133 23.89 1.84 -12.12
C ASP A 133 24.99 1.22 -11.26
N TYR A 134 24.67 0.83 -10.02
CA TYR A 134 25.62 0.13 -9.15
C TYR A 134 26.07 -1.21 -9.72
N MET A 135 25.15 -2.00 -10.28
CA MET A 135 25.48 -3.26 -10.94
C MET A 135 26.32 -3.07 -12.20
N ALA A 136 26.07 -2.00 -12.97
CA ALA A 136 26.91 -1.63 -14.11
C ALA A 136 28.32 -1.24 -13.66
N ALA A 137 28.44 -0.43 -12.61
CA ALA A 137 29.72 -0.05 -12.03
C ALA A 137 30.49 -1.27 -11.48
N LEU A 138 29.81 -2.22 -10.84
CA LEU A 138 30.40 -3.48 -10.39
C LEU A 138 30.97 -4.30 -11.55
N ARG A 139 30.26 -4.36 -12.69
CA ARG A 139 30.78 -5.03 -13.90
C ARG A 139 32.00 -4.32 -14.46
N ALA A 140 31.96 -2.98 -14.55
CA ALA A 140 33.07 -2.17 -15.07
C ALA A 140 34.33 -2.24 -14.21
N ALA A 141 34.18 -2.44 -12.89
CA ALA A 141 35.28 -2.54 -11.95
C ALA A 141 35.93 -3.93 -11.87
N ARG A 142 35.44 -4.93 -12.62
CA ARG A 142 36.02 -6.29 -12.63
C ARG A 142 37.45 -6.28 -13.18
N GLY A 143 38.36 -6.97 -12.50
CA GLY A 143 39.78 -7.06 -12.90
C GLY A 143 40.58 -5.76 -12.75
N ARG A 144 39.99 -4.70 -12.17
CA ARG A 144 40.67 -3.43 -11.90
C ARG A 144 41.36 -3.45 -10.54
N ASN A 145 42.41 -2.64 -10.38
CA ASN A 145 43.08 -2.49 -9.08
C ASN A 145 42.17 -1.77 -8.05
N ALA A 146 42.57 -1.77 -6.79
CA ALA A 146 41.75 -1.21 -5.71
C ALA A 146 41.39 0.27 -5.89
N ALA A 147 42.33 1.10 -6.33
CA ALA A 147 42.13 2.55 -6.52
C ALA A 147 41.18 2.84 -7.69
N GLU A 148 41.34 2.14 -8.82
CA GLU A 148 40.44 2.24 -9.97
C GLU A 148 39.04 1.74 -9.64
N ARG A 149 38.94 0.62 -8.92
CA ARG A 149 37.67 0.05 -8.47
C ARG A 149 36.91 1.03 -7.59
N GLU A 150 37.57 1.64 -6.61
CA GLU A 150 36.95 2.65 -5.74
C GLU A 150 36.45 3.84 -6.57
N ARG A 151 37.28 4.35 -7.49
CA ARG A 151 36.91 5.47 -8.38
C ARG A 151 35.66 5.18 -9.22
N ILE A 152 35.51 3.95 -9.71
CA ILE A 152 34.35 3.52 -10.52
C ILE A 152 33.10 3.34 -9.66
N LEU A 153 33.22 2.75 -8.47
CA LEU A 153 32.06 2.37 -7.66
C LEU A 153 31.50 3.52 -6.83
N ARG A 154 32.36 4.41 -6.33
CA ARG A 154 31.97 5.46 -5.38
C ARG A 154 30.77 6.30 -5.84
N PRO A 155 30.66 6.76 -7.10
CA PRO A 155 29.50 7.53 -7.55
C PRO A 155 28.18 6.74 -7.47
N ALA A 156 28.17 5.48 -7.91
CA ALA A 156 26.97 4.64 -7.93
C ALA A 156 26.60 4.12 -6.53
N PHE A 157 27.59 3.91 -5.66
CA PHE A 157 27.38 3.50 -4.28
C PHE A 157 26.54 4.52 -3.49
N GLY A 158 26.75 5.81 -3.73
CA GLY A 158 25.95 6.87 -3.11
C GLY A 158 24.46 6.75 -3.43
N GLY A 159 24.09 6.29 -4.63
CA GLY A 159 22.71 6.06 -5.04
C GLY A 159 22.03 4.99 -4.19
N ILE A 160 22.61 3.78 -4.15
CA ILE A 160 22.04 2.65 -3.41
C ILE A 160 21.99 2.87 -1.89
N VAL A 161 22.81 3.78 -1.36
CA VAL A 161 22.78 4.19 0.06
C VAL A 161 21.73 5.28 0.32
N SER A 162 21.62 6.25 -0.57
CA SER A 162 20.73 7.41 -0.36
C SER A 162 19.26 7.10 -0.63
N GLU A 163 18.93 6.25 -1.60
CA GLU A 163 17.53 5.95 -1.95
C GLU A 163 16.74 5.30 -0.80
N PRO A 164 17.21 4.23 -0.13
CA PRO A 164 16.51 3.67 1.03
C PRO A 164 16.30 4.67 2.16
N LEU A 165 17.27 5.56 2.40
CA LEU A 165 17.16 6.58 3.45
C LEU A 165 16.08 7.62 3.12
N LYS A 166 15.98 8.05 1.85
CA LYS A 166 14.88 8.94 1.40
C LYS A 166 13.53 8.29 1.66
N VAL A 167 13.37 7.02 1.27
CA VAL A 167 12.12 6.26 1.48
C VAL A 167 11.78 6.12 2.95
N ALA A 168 12.74 5.80 3.82
CA ALA A 168 12.49 5.67 5.25
C ALA A 168 12.05 6.98 5.92
N ARG A 169 12.65 8.12 5.51
CA ARG A 169 12.27 9.44 6.02
C ARG A 169 10.82 9.78 5.69
N VAL A 170 10.43 9.61 4.42
CA VAL A 170 9.03 9.87 4.03
C VAL A 170 8.06 8.84 4.60
N ALA A 171 8.49 7.59 4.81
CA ALA A 171 7.69 6.58 5.48
C ALA A 171 7.39 6.98 6.94
N ALA A 172 8.40 7.40 7.70
CA ALA A 172 8.21 7.86 9.08
C ALA A 172 7.26 9.07 9.14
N GLU A 173 7.42 10.02 8.22
CA GLU A 173 6.53 11.19 8.13
C GLU A 173 5.06 10.80 7.85
N VAL A 174 4.83 9.83 6.95
CA VAL A 174 3.49 9.30 6.67
C VAL A 174 2.90 8.59 7.89
N ALA A 175 3.71 7.86 8.64
CA ALA A 175 3.29 7.21 9.87
C ALA A 175 2.85 8.23 10.94
N ASP A 176 3.56 9.34 11.09
CA ASP A 176 3.19 10.41 12.02
C ASP A 176 1.88 11.09 11.59
N MET A 177 1.75 11.51 10.32
CA MET A 177 0.51 12.10 9.80
C MET A 177 -0.69 11.16 9.92
N GLY A 178 -0.48 9.87 9.62
CA GLY A 178 -1.53 8.86 9.74
C GLY A 178 -1.97 8.63 11.19
N ALA A 179 -1.04 8.66 12.15
CA ALA A 179 -1.36 8.50 13.57
C ALA A 179 -2.15 9.68 14.13
N GLU A 180 -1.82 10.90 13.70
CA GLU A 180 -2.55 12.12 14.04
C GLU A 180 -4.00 12.04 13.52
N LEU A 181 -4.17 11.69 12.24
CA LEU A 181 -5.49 11.49 11.63
C LEU A 181 -6.29 10.34 12.27
N ALA A 182 -5.64 9.27 12.70
CA ALA A 182 -6.31 8.17 13.40
C ALA A 182 -6.84 8.59 14.77
N SER A 183 -6.26 9.62 15.37
CA SER A 183 -6.60 10.11 16.71
C SER A 183 -7.64 11.24 16.67
N HIS A 184 -7.51 12.16 15.71
CA HIS A 184 -8.29 13.40 15.67
C HIS A 184 -9.16 13.55 14.42
N GLY A 185 -8.94 12.72 13.39
CA GLY A 185 -9.68 12.77 12.14
C GLY A 185 -11.09 12.22 12.25
N LYS A 186 -11.75 12.12 11.10
CA LYS A 186 -13.12 11.61 11.00
C LYS A 186 -13.19 10.13 11.44
N PRO A 187 -13.98 9.77 12.47
CA PRO A 187 -14.01 8.40 13.00
C PRO A 187 -14.33 7.31 11.97
N ALA A 188 -15.19 7.63 11.00
CA ALA A 188 -15.60 6.70 9.94
C ALA A 188 -14.46 6.25 9.02
N VAL A 189 -13.34 6.96 8.98
CA VAL A 189 -12.15 6.63 8.17
C VAL A 189 -10.91 6.37 9.03
N ARG A 190 -11.10 6.14 10.33
CA ARG A 190 -10.01 5.82 11.25
C ARG A 190 -9.26 4.54 10.84
N SER A 191 -9.97 3.52 10.33
CA SER A 191 -9.35 2.28 9.84
C SER A 191 -8.41 2.54 8.66
N ASP A 192 -8.78 3.42 7.72
CA ASP A 192 -7.93 3.79 6.58
C ASP A 192 -6.64 4.48 7.08
N ALA A 193 -6.76 5.33 8.11
CA ALA A 193 -5.61 5.97 8.76
C ALA A 193 -4.67 4.94 9.40
N MET A 194 -5.23 3.96 10.13
CA MET A 194 -4.43 2.89 10.75
C MET A 194 -3.69 2.05 9.70
N VAL A 195 -4.35 1.67 8.60
CA VAL A 195 -3.71 0.95 7.49
C VAL A 195 -2.54 1.74 6.93
N ALA A 196 -2.70 3.06 6.75
CA ALA A 196 -1.61 3.91 6.28
C ALA A 196 -0.40 3.87 7.23
N VAL A 197 -0.62 3.95 8.55
CA VAL A 197 0.46 3.90 9.54
C VAL A 197 1.17 2.54 9.54
N HIS A 198 0.43 1.44 9.48
CA HIS A 198 1.01 0.10 9.41
C HIS A 198 1.85 -0.10 8.15
N LEU A 199 1.33 0.32 7.00
CA LEU A 199 2.02 0.20 5.73
C LEU A 199 3.30 1.06 5.69
N ALA A 200 3.22 2.28 6.22
CA ALA A 200 4.37 3.17 6.35
C ALA A 200 5.43 2.62 7.30
N ALA A 201 5.04 2.03 8.44
CA ALA A 201 5.96 1.39 9.36
C ALA A 201 6.69 0.20 8.71
N ALA A 202 5.97 -0.66 7.99
CA ALA A 202 6.55 -1.77 7.27
C ALA A 202 7.53 -1.29 6.18
N ALA A 203 7.18 -0.22 5.45
CA ALA A 203 8.06 0.38 4.45
C ALA A 203 9.35 0.93 5.07
N ALA A 204 9.27 1.61 6.22
CA ALA A 204 10.45 2.12 6.93
C ALA A 204 11.37 0.98 7.39
N GLN A 205 10.81 -0.13 7.90
CA GLN A 205 11.57 -1.33 8.25
C GLN A 205 12.23 -1.98 7.03
N ALA A 206 11.50 -2.10 5.91
CA ALA A 206 12.04 -2.62 4.66
C ALA A 206 13.21 -1.76 4.15
N SER A 207 13.07 -0.44 4.17
CA SER A 207 14.16 0.48 3.84
C SER A 207 15.38 0.35 4.76
N ALA A 208 15.17 0.09 6.05
CA ALA A 208 16.27 -0.17 6.96
C ALA A 208 17.01 -1.48 6.62
N ALA A 209 16.27 -2.52 6.23
CA ALA A 209 16.85 -3.80 5.81
C ALA A 209 17.63 -3.67 4.49
N THR A 210 17.09 -2.98 3.49
CA THR A 210 17.78 -2.77 2.21
C THR A 210 19.03 -1.91 2.38
N LEU A 211 18.97 -0.85 3.20
CA LEU A 211 20.14 -0.04 3.51
C LEU A 211 21.23 -0.84 4.25
N ALA A 212 20.82 -1.68 5.22
CA ALA A 212 21.75 -2.55 5.94
C ALA A 212 22.47 -3.52 4.99
N ALA A 213 21.77 -4.09 4.01
CA ALA A 213 22.37 -4.96 3.01
C ALA A 213 23.42 -4.21 2.15
N ASN A 214 23.12 -2.97 1.75
CA ASN A 214 24.04 -2.15 0.96
C ASN A 214 25.27 -1.69 1.75
N LEU A 215 25.11 -1.50 3.07
CA LEU A 215 26.17 -1.08 4.01
C LEU A 215 26.77 -2.25 4.80
N ALA A 216 26.66 -3.49 4.34
CA ALA A 216 27.17 -4.66 5.07
C ALA A 216 28.67 -4.56 5.43
N ARG A 217 29.45 -3.80 4.65
CA ARG A 217 30.89 -3.53 4.88
C ARG A 217 31.17 -2.27 5.70
N SER A 218 30.13 -1.56 6.13
CA SER A 218 30.19 -0.31 6.89
C SER A 218 29.03 -0.26 7.91
N PRO A 219 28.98 -1.22 8.86
CA PRO A 219 27.85 -1.36 9.79
C PRO A 219 27.67 -0.17 10.74
N ASP A 220 28.71 0.65 10.93
CA ASP A 220 28.71 1.82 11.81
C ASP A 220 28.37 3.14 11.06
N ASP A 221 27.96 3.08 9.80
CA ASP A 221 27.54 4.28 9.05
C ASP A 221 26.34 4.94 9.75
N ALA A 222 26.45 6.25 10.02
CA ALA A 222 25.43 7.02 10.72
C ALA A 222 24.04 6.95 10.06
N LYS A 223 23.96 6.77 8.73
CA LYS A 223 22.70 6.61 8.00
C LYS A 223 21.95 5.34 8.41
N LEU A 224 22.68 4.28 8.80
CA LEU A 224 22.06 3.06 9.29
C LEU A 224 21.46 3.27 10.69
N GLY A 225 22.11 4.08 11.54
CA GLY A 225 21.52 4.51 12.82
C GLY A 225 20.26 5.35 12.62
N GLU A 226 20.30 6.28 11.66
CA GLU A 226 19.15 7.13 11.30
C GLU A 226 17.96 6.30 10.81
N VAL A 227 18.16 5.42 9.83
CA VAL A 227 17.08 4.62 9.23
C VAL A 227 16.43 3.70 10.27
N ARG A 228 17.22 3.12 11.19
CA ARG A 228 16.73 2.26 12.28
C ARG A 228 15.88 3.04 13.28
N ARG A 229 16.28 4.27 13.62
CA ARG A 229 15.48 5.17 14.47
C ARG A 229 14.14 5.52 13.81
N LEU A 230 14.17 5.89 12.53
CA LEU A 230 12.95 6.21 11.75
C LEU A 230 11.99 5.01 11.72
N ALA A 231 12.51 3.81 11.40
CA ALA A 231 11.73 2.58 11.39
C ALA A 231 11.15 2.24 12.76
N SER A 232 11.93 2.39 13.83
CA SER A 232 11.47 2.13 15.20
C SER A 232 10.37 3.09 15.62
N ALA A 233 10.52 4.38 15.32
CA ALA A 233 9.52 5.40 15.61
C ALA A 233 8.19 5.10 14.88
N ALA A 234 8.24 4.82 13.57
CA ALA A 234 7.05 4.49 12.78
C ALA A 234 6.37 3.21 13.30
N THR A 235 7.15 2.19 13.65
CA THR A 235 6.65 0.94 14.23
C THR A 235 5.93 1.18 15.55
N GLU A 236 6.48 2.06 16.39
CA GLU A 236 5.85 2.39 17.67
C GLU A 236 4.52 3.11 17.48
N ARG A 237 4.39 3.99 16.47
CA ARG A 237 3.09 4.59 16.10
C ARG A 237 2.07 3.51 15.72
N ALA A 238 2.47 2.57 14.87
CA ALA A 238 1.62 1.48 14.41
C ALA A 238 1.16 0.58 15.58
N ARG A 239 2.07 0.25 16.51
CA ARG A 239 1.77 -0.54 17.71
C ARG A 239 0.75 0.14 18.62
N LYS A 240 0.93 1.44 18.90
CA LYS A 240 0.01 2.21 19.76
C LYS A 240 -1.42 2.25 19.21
N LEU A 241 -1.59 2.24 17.89
CA LEU A 241 -2.93 2.21 17.27
C LEU A 241 -3.60 0.83 17.33
N SER A 242 -2.82 -0.24 17.40
CA SER A 242 -3.28 -1.63 17.53
C SER A 242 -3.59 -2.03 18.96
N ALA A 243 -3.02 -1.33 19.94
CA ALA A 243 -3.33 -1.57 21.34
C ALA A 243 -4.85 -1.34 21.57
N PRO A 244 -5.57 -2.29 22.18
CA PRO A 244 -6.95 -2.03 22.59
C PRO A 244 -6.92 -0.83 23.54
N GLY A 245 -7.63 0.24 23.16
CA GLY A 245 -7.75 1.40 24.02
C GLY A 245 -8.29 0.98 25.40
N PRO A 246 -7.97 1.71 26.49
CA PRO A 246 -8.63 1.48 27.77
C PRO A 246 -10.13 1.52 27.49
N ALA A 247 -10.86 0.50 27.93
CA ALA A 247 -12.26 0.28 27.62
C ALA A 247 -13.09 1.53 27.95
N GLY A 248 -13.20 2.44 26.99
CA GLY A 248 -13.98 3.65 27.06
C GLY A 248 -15.44 3.25 26.91
N GLY A 249 -16.03 2.80 28.01
CA GLY A 249 -17.46 2.55 28.10
C GLY A 249 -18.21 3.82 27.71
N ARG A 250 -18.98 3.76 26.62
CA ARG A 250 -20.13 4.63 26.38
C ARG A 250 -21.13 3.91 25.49
N GLY A 251 -22.12 3.30 26.16
CA GLY A 251 -23.51 3.27 25.71
C GLY A 251 -23.92 2.25 24.65
N ARG A 252 -23.92 0.95 24.98
CA ARG A 252 -24.95 0.08 24.37
C ARG A 252 -26.29 0.49 24.97
N GLY A 253 -27.13 1.18 24.19
CA GLY A 253 -28.53 1.35 24.52
C GLY A 253 -29.16 -0.02 24.74
N ARG A 254 -29.45 -0.36 26.01
CA ARG A 254 -30.30 -1.51 26.32
C ARG A 254 -31.72 -1.12 25.92
N ALA A 255 -32.21 -1.73 24.84
CA ALA A 255 -33.64 -1.84 24.59
C ALA A 255 -34.30 -2.43 25.86
N ARG A 256 -35.16 -1.63 26.51
CA ARG A 256 -36.00 -2.11 27.61
C ARG A 256 -37.07 -3.02 26.99
N SER A 257 -36.85 -4.33 27.04
CA SER A 257 -37.93 -5.30 26.85
C SER A 257 -38.86 -5.22 28.05
N ALA A 258 -40.07 -4.69 27.80
CA ALA A 258 -41.20 -4.77 28.69
C ALA A 258 -41.49 -6.24 29.07
N GLY A 259 -41.90 -6.45 30.32
CA GLY A 259 -42.48 -7.73 30.75
C GLY A 259 -41.79 -8.32 31.97
N ARG A 260 -42.35 -8.02 33.15
CA ARG A 260 -42.82 -9.02 34.13
C ARG A 260 -43.38 -8.30 35.36
N ASN A 261 -44.71 -8.32 35.44
CA ASN A 261 -45.47 -8.05 36.65
C ASN A 261 -44.91 -8.89 37.80
N ARG A 262 -44.33 -8.24 38.81
CA ARG A 262 -44.18 -8.83 40.15
C ARG A 262 -45.37 -8.37 40.97
N CYS A 263 -46.30 -9.29 41.23
CA CYS A 263 -47.29 -9.14 42.29
C CYS A 263 -46.56 -8.82 43.60
N ARG A 264 -46.84 -7.62 44.14
CA ARG A 264 -46.54 -7.28 45.53
C ARG A 264 -47.41 -8.15 46.42
N ARG A 265 -46.81 -9.12 47.11
CA ARG A 265 -47.47 -9.85 48.20
C ARG A 265 -47.56 -8.91 49.40
N CYS A 266 -48.79 -8.64 49.79
CA CYS A 266 -49.17 -7.98 51.02
C CYS A 266 -48.74 -8.87 52.20
N CYS A 267 -47.76 -8.45 52.98
CA CYS A 267 -47.49 -9.03 54.30
C CYS A 267 -48.35 -8.30 55.33
N LYS A 268 -49.54 -8.85 55.62
CA LYS A 268 -50.28 -8.57 56.86
C LYS A 268 -50.86 -9.88 57.38
N CYS A 269 -50.77 -10.03 58.71
CA CYS A 269 -51.30 -11.10 59.56
C CYS A 269 -50.51 -12.41 59.57
N ARG A 270 -50.29 -13.10 60.68
CA ARG A 270 -50.19 -12.82 62.13
C ARG A 270 -49.79 -14.19 62.68
N THR A 271 -48.77 -14.24 63.52
CA THR A 271 -48.39 -15.43 64.29
C THR A 271 -49.41 -15.65 65.41
N SER A 272 -50.18 -16.75 65.35
CA SER A 272 -50.71 -17.43 66.54
C SER A 272 -51.39 -18.74 66.14
N GLY A 273 -50.84 -19.85 66.65
CA GLY A 273 -51.63 -20.98 67.15
C GLY A 273 -52.19 -22.00 66.15
N SER A 274 -52.01 -23.27 66.51
CA SER A 274 -52.79 -24.46 66.10
C SER A 274 -52.63 -25.02 64.67
N ARG A 275 -51.96 -26.17 64.61
CA ARG A 275 -52.23 -27.30 63.67
C ARG A 275 -53.72 -27.72 63.80
N PRO A 276 -54.41 -28.29 62.77
CA PRO A 276 -54.05 -29.63 62.26
C PRO A 276 -54.46 -30.02 60.81
N THR A 277 -53.92 -31.18 60.42
CA THR A 277 -54.50 -32.27 59.58
C THR A 277 -54.89 -32.08 58.11
N ARG A 278 -54.54 -33.11 57.34
CA ARG A 278 -54.97 -33.50 55.97
C ARG A 278 -56.37 -33.02 55.60
N TRP A 279 -56.61 -32.77 54.30
CA TRP A 279 -57.56 -33.52 53.47
C TRP A 279 -57.44 -33.10 51.99
N ARG A 280 -58.02 -33.94 51.14
CA ARG A 280 -57.83 -34.11 49.70
C ARG A 280 -58.57 -33.05 48.87
N GLY A 281 -58.00 -32.76 47.70
CA GLY A 281 -58.67 -32.71 46.38
C GLY A 281 -59.83 -31.75 46.15
N CYS A 282 -59.72 -30.93 45.11
CA CYS A 282 -60.80 -30.78 44.13
C CYS A 282 -60.29 -30.12 42.83
N ALA A 283 -60.78 -30.67 41.73
CA ALA A 283 -60.46 -30.35 40.36
C ALA A 283 -61.33 -29.22 39.78
N ALA A 284 -61.02 -28.90 38.51
CA ALA A 284 -61.84 -28.19 37.52
C ALA A 284 -61.72 -26.64 37.54
N ARG A 285 -61.69 -25.91 36.43
CA ARG A 285 -62.26 -26.15 35.09
C ARG A 285 -61.42 -25.50 33.98
N THR A 286 -61.46 -26.13 32.80
CA THR A 286 -61.11 -25.57 31.50
C THR A 286 -62.14 -24.51 31.04
N PRO A 287 -61.82 -23.73 30.00
CA PRO A 287 -62.69 -23.72 28.83
C PRO A 287 -61.97 -24.15 27.55
N ARG A 288 -62.67 -25.01 26.79
CA ARG A 288 -62.46 -25.35 25.38
C ARG A 288 -62.68 -24.09 24.51
N ALA A 289 -61.73 -23.75 23.64
CA ALA A 289 -61.63 -24.11 22.22
C ALA A 289 -62.36 -23.15 21.26
N ARG A 290 -61.61 -22.60 20.30
CA ARG A 290 -61.98 -22.65 18.88
C ARG A 290 -60.74 -22.57 17.98
N SER A 291 -60.73 -23.51 17.04
CA SER A 291 -59.72 -23.89 16.07
C SER A 291 -59.66 -23.00 14.83
N ARG A 292 -58.51 -22.97 14.15
CA ARG A 292 -58.29 -23.41 12.74
C ARG A 292 -56.81 -23.13 12.38
N ARG A 293 -55.97 -24.17 12.24
CA ARG A 293 -55.51 -24.80 10.96
C ARG A 293 -54.79 -23.79 10.04
N GLY A 294 -53.51 -23.95 9.66
CA GLY A 294 -52.60 -25.06 9.87
C GLY A 294 -51.16 -24.77 9.43
N ALA A 295 -50.26 -25.64 9.86
CA ALA A 295 -48.98 -25.90 9.21
C ALA A 295 -49.12 -27.16 8.34
N PRO A 296 -48.24 -27.35 7.35
CA PRO A 296 -47.33 -28.47 7.55
C PRO A 296 -45.89 -28.27 7.05
N ARG A 297 -44.99 -28.81 7.88
CA ARG A 297 -43.88 -29.73 7.55
C ARG A 297 -42.55 -29.19 7.03
N CYS A 298 -41.56 -29.41 7.90
CA CYS A 298 -40.18 -29.72 7.60
C CYS A 298 -40.02 -30.72 6.43
N ARG A 299 -39.09 -30.41 5.52
CA ARG A 299 -38.36 -31.41 4.75
C ARG A 299 -36.87 -31.25 5.02
N ALA A 300 -36.28 -32.31 5.56
CA ALA A 300 -34.85 -32.55 5.53
C ALA A 300 -34.42 -32.83 4.08
N ALA A 301 -33.31 -32.25 3.65
CA ALA A 301 -32.57 -32.69 2.49
C ALA A 301 -31.08 -32.68 2.82
N THR A 302 -30.59 -33.85 3.18
CA THR A 302 -29.18 -34.23 3.21
C THR A 302 -28.54 -34.06 1.84
N ARG A 303 -27.47 -33.28 1.73
CA ARG A 303 -26.43 -33.50 0.72
C ARG A 303 -25.05 -33.35 1.34
N ARG A 304 -24.46 -34.52 1.64
CA ARG A 304 -23.03 -34.73 1.86
C ARG A 304 -22.28 -34.22 0.61
N ARG A 305 -21.38 -33.24 0.77
CA ARG A 305 -20.32 -32.99 -0.21
C ARG A 305 -19.04 -33.63 0.33
N ARG A 306 -18.44 -34.47 -0.52
CA ARG A 306 -17.25 -35.26 -0.29
C ARG A 306 -16.03 -34.35 -0.08
N VAL A 307 -15.27 -34.64 0.97
CA VAL A 307 -13.92 -34.10 1.23
C VAL A 307 -12.93 -34.91 0.39
N PRO A 308 -12.03 -34.30 -0.40
CA PRO A 308 -10.91 -35.03 -0.98
C PRO A 308 -9.83 -35.28 0.08
N SER A 309 -9.42 -36.54 0.16
CA SER A 309 -8.42 -37.09 1.08
C SER A 309 -7.07 -36.36 1.03
N CYS A 310 -6.56 -35.99 2.21
CA CYS A 310 -5.16 -35.65 2.42
C CYS A 310 -4.25 -36.82 2.05
N ARG A 311 -3.37 -36.64 1.06
CA ARG A 311 -2.20 -37.51 0.86
C ARG A 311 -1.01 -36.89 1.61
N ARG A 312 -0.43 -37.67 2.53
CA ARG A 312 0.87 -37.40 3.17
C ARG A 312 1.99 -37.57 2.13
N PRO A 313 3.01 -36.71 2.10
CA PRO A 313 4.31 -37.06 1.56
C PRO A 313 5.16 -37.75 2.63
N THR A 314 5.78 -38.85 2.21
CA THR A 314 6.71 -39.71 2.95
C THR A 314 8.05 -39.03 3.21
N ALA A 315 8.65 -39.36 4.36
CA ALA A 315 10.02 -39.01 4.70
C ALA A 315 11.00 -39.61 3.67
N GLY A 316 11.89 -38.76 3.15
CA GLY A 316 12.97 -39.14 2.24
C GLY A 316 14.32 -38.78 2.85
N SER A 317 15.09 -39.82 3.13
CA SER A 317 16.48 -39.86 3.57
C SER A 317 17.44 -39.13 2.62
N TRP A 318 18.38 -38.38 3.18
CA TRP A 318 19.58 -37.88 2.51
C TRP A 318 20.76 -38.83 2.76
N PRO A 319 21.59 -39.10 1.74
CA PRO A 319 22.98 -39.52 1.99
C PRO A 319 23.99 -38.81 1.08
N PRO A 320 25.29 -39.07 1.29
CA PRO A 320 26.15 -38.48 2.32
C PRO A 320 26.82 -37.17 1.87
#